data_AF-A0A4S2JQ23-F1
#
_entry.id   AF-A0A4S2JQ23-F1
#
_cell.length_a   1.000
_cell.length_b   1.000
_cell.length_c   1.000
_cell.angle_alpha   90.00
_cell.angle_beta   90.00
_cell.angle_gamma   90.00
#
_symmetry.space_group_name_H-M   'P 1'
#
loop_
_entity.id
_entity.type
_entity.pdbx_description
1 polymer ?
#
loop_
_entity_poly.entity_id
_entity_poly.type
_entity_poly.pdbx_seq_one_letter_code
_entity_poly.pdbx_strand_id
1 'polypeptide(L)'
;MSDAPAHHLFCLLGPVDANKKTLPEILVVLQICLEGQVSKTSINDGLSRGRRAAGDLIPWTIAQQYQDEDFPVLSGARIVRIATHPDYQGMGYGSRALQLLKQYYEMKIPNINESVTQEPMTEIKNVSDEAVGLLEETIEPRSSLPPLLLKLSERHPEHLDYIGVSFGVTEHLLKFWKRTNFVPVYLRQTANDITGEHSCIMLCKINAEQDNDKWLQAYWSDFRRRFTSLLSYSFNTYAASLALSILINRTISLESITLSKETLDVYFTSYDLKRLQMYSNNMADYHLIMDLVPSLARLHFLNMMGDTHFSPAQSAILLGLGLQHKTVDKLAEELKLPSSQLLGLFNRIIRKSIQYFNRVAEKYVESTMLTKDSVNEEVKLDPLGGQSLHEELESAAKELKIKQKAELEKLKKENLEQYAIKGSEAEWTSALSAKQSKKLISIKTGEKRASGADDSIQESEKKHTKKKKKKHT
;
A
#
# COMPACT_ATOMS: atom_id res chain seq x y z
N MET A 1 -34.87 -16.87 18.16
CA MET A 1 -35.07 -15.70 17.28
C MET A 1 -36.00 -14.68 17.91
N SER A 2 -37.00 -15.11 18.68
CA SER A 2 -37.94 -14.24 19.41
C SER A 2 -37.37 -13.55 20.66
N ASP A 3 -36.06 -13.68 20.91
CA ASP A 3 -35.42 -13.27 22.17
C ASP A 3 -34.96 -11.81 22.14
N ALA A 4 -34.68 -11.26 20.95
CA ALA A 4 -34.31 -9.86 20.77
C ALA A 4 -35.28 -9.16 19.80
N PRO A 5 -35.86 -8.01 20.18
CA PRO A 5 -36.87 -7.30 19.39
C PRO A 5 -36.30 -6.69 18.11
N ALA A 6 -34.97 -6.49 18.03
CA ALA A 6 -34.30 -5.89 16.89
C ALA A 6 -34.14 -6.83 15.68
N HIS A 7 -34.61 -8.08 15.76
CA HIS A 7 -34.52 -9.04 14.67
C HIS A 7 -35.67 -8.91 13.68
N HIS A 8 -35.33 -8.73 12.41
CA HIS A 8 -36.28 -8.73 11.29
C HIS A 8 -36.02 -9.91 10.35
N LEU A 9 -37.10 -10.50 9.85
CA LEU A 9 -37.07 -11.57 8.86
C LEU A 9 -37.65 -11.07 7.54
N PHE A 10 -36.92 -11.29 6.46
CA PHE A 10 -37.36 -11.00 5.10
C PHE A 10 -37.31 -12.28 4.28
N CYS A 11 -38.36 -12.52 3.48
CA CYS A 11 -38.46 -13.69 2.62
C CYS A 11 -38.63 -13.26 1.17
N LEU A 12 -37.81 -13.81 0.27
CA LEU A 12 -38.02 -13.73 -1.17
C LEU A 12 -38.91 -14.88 -1.59
N LEU A 13 -40.09 -14.56 -2.10
CA LEU A 13 -41.11 -15.51 -2.51
C LEU A 13 -41.13 -15.66 -4.02
N GLY A 14 -41.58 -16.82 -4.50
CA GLY A 14 -41.98 -16.99 -5.89
C GLY A 14 -43.17 -16.10 -6.27
N PRO A 15 -43.46 -15.93 -7.57
CA PRO A 15 -44.64 -15.19 -8.01
C PRO A 15 -45.91 -15.83 -7.44
N VAL A 16 -46.74 -15.01 -6.78
CA VAL A 16 -47.97 -15.47 -6.13
C VAL A 16 -49.15 -15.21 -7.05
N ASP A 17 -49.84 -16.28 -7.46
CA ASP A 17 -51.14 -16.16 -8.14
C ASP A 17 -52.18 -15.68 -7.13
N ALA A 18 -52.82 -14.55 -7.38
CA ALA A 18 -53.83 -13.96 -6.48
C ALA A 18 -55.01 -14.89 -6.16
N ASN A 19 -55.23 -15.93 -6.97
CA ASN A 19 -56.32 -16.89 -6.84
C ASN A 19 -55.96 -18.16 -6.03
N LYS A 20 -54.68 -18.41 -5.75
CA LYS A 20 -54.24 -19.60 -4.99
C LYS A 20 -54.13 -19.27 -3.50
N LYS A 21 -54.83 -20.03 -2.66
CA LYS A 21 -54.75 -19.95 -1.18
C LYS A 21 -53.59 -20.76 -0.58
N THR A 22 -52.68 -21.27 -1.40
CA THR A 22 -51.51 -22.02 -0.95
C THR A 22 -50.40 -21.08 -0.52
N LEU A 23 -49.65 -21.45 0.52
CA LEU A 23 -48.47 -20.69 0.92
C LEU A 23 -47.46 -20.66 -0.25
N PRO A 24 -46.92 -19.48 -0.59
CA PRO A 24 -45.95 -19.36 -1.66
C PRO A 24 -44.62 -20.02 -1.27
N GLU A 25 -43.93 -20.55 -2.27
CA GLU A 25 -42.60 -21.15 -2.08
C GLU A 25 -41.59 -20.07 -1.69
N ILE A 26 -40.82 -20.35 -0.63
CA ILE A 26 -39.80 -19.46 -0.11
C ILE A 26 -38.46 -19.79 -0.78
N LEU A 27 -37.96 -18.85 -1.59
CA LEU A 27 -36.71 -19.02 -2.33
C LEU A 27 -35.49 -18.66 -1.47
N VAL A 28 -35.59 -17.54 -0.74
CA VAL A 28 -34.51 -17.01 0.11
C VAL A 28 -35.08 -16.43 1.40
N VAL A 29 -34.42 -16.70 2.51
CA VAL A 29 -34.70 -16.05 3.80
C VAL A 29 -33.50 -15.23 4.23
N LEU A 30 -33.75 -14.02 4.68
CA LEU A 30 -32.78 -13.08 5.22
C LEU A 30 -33.17 -12.75 6.66
N GLN A 31 -32.25 -12.98 7.58
CA GLN A 31 -32.37 -12.56 8.97
C GLN A 31 -31.46 -11.35 9.20
N ILE A 32 -32.06 -10.25 9.62
CA ILE A 32 -31.38 -9.00 9.94
C ILE A 32 -31.52 -8.72 11.44
N CYS A 33 -30.54 -8.05 12.02
CA CYS A 33 -30.60 -7.43 13.33
C CYS A 33 -30.30 -5.93 13.15
N LEU A 34 -31.15 -5.05 13.65
CA LEU A 34 -30.80 -3.64 13.77
C LEU A 34 -29.75 -3.48 14.88
N GLU A 35 -28.69 -2.71 14.61
CA GLU A 35 -27.57 -2.46 15.52
C GLU A 35 -27.16 -0.98 15.45
N GLY A 36 -26.62 -0.43 16.54
CA GLY A 36 -26.13 0.95 16.56
C GLY A 36 -27.04 1.91 17.33
N GLN A 37 -26.92 3.21 17.04
CA GLN A 37 -27.52 4.29 17.86
C GLN A 37 -27.12 4.22 19.34
N VAL A 38 -25.89 3.76 19.61
CA VAL A 38 -25.38 3.63 20.97
C VAL A 38 -24.97 5.01 21.47
N SER A 39 -25.37 5.36 22.70
CA SER A 39 -25.01 6.65 23.29
C SER A 39 -23.50 6.74 23.54
N LYS A 40 -22.91 7.90 23.24
CA LYS A 40 -21.46 8.16 23.43
C LYS A 40 -20.96 7.88 24.85
N THR A 41 -21.80 8.14 25.85
CA THR A 41 -21.50 7.84 27.26
C THR A 41 -21.33 6.33 27.50
N SER A 42 -22.19 5.51 26.90
CA SER A 42 -22.10 4.05 27.00
C SER A 42 -20.88 3.50 26.27
N ILE A 43 -20.51 4.10 25.12
CA ILE A 43 -19.32 3.74 24.37
C ILE A 43 -18.07 4.00 25.21
N ASN A 44 -17.96 5.19 25.82
CA ASN A 44 -16.77 5.56 26.59
C ASN A 44 -16.65 4.74 27.88
N ASP A 45 -17.76 4.42 28.54
CA ASP A 45 -17.76 3.49 29.68
C ASP A 45 -17.39 2.06 29.24
N GLY A 46 -17.92 1.59 28.12
CA GLY A 46 -17.62 0.26 27.58
C GLY A 46 -16.18 0.11 27.10
N LEU A 47 -15.63 1.12 26.43
CA LEU A 47 -14.26 1.13 25.92
C LEU A 47 -13.24 1.22 27.07
N SER A 48 -13.48 2.09 28.06
CA SER A 48 -12.61 2.23 29.23
C SER A 48 -12.62 1.00 30.15
N ARG A 49 -13.78 0.33 30.27
CA ARG A 49 -13.94 -0.87 31.12
C ARG A 49 -13.77 -2.18 30.36
N GLY A 50 -13.57 -2.14 29.05
CA GLY A 50 -13.48 -3.33 28.18
C GLY A 50 -14.75 -4.18 28.15
N ARG A 51 -15.91 -3.60 28.48
CA ARG A 51 -17.21 -4.31 28.52
C ARG A 51 -17.89 -4.19 27.16
N ARG A 52 -18.35 -5.32 26.62
CA ARG A 52 -19.19 -5.38 25.43
C ARG A 52 -20.64 -5.50 25.87
N ALA A 53 -21.49 -4.55 25.49
CA ALA A 53 -22.93 -4.70 25.69
C ALA A 53 -23.46 -5.83 24.78
N ALA A 54 -24.49 -6.55 25.25
CA ALA A 54 -25.11 -7.62 24.48
C ALA A 54 -25.94 -7.02 23.34
N GLY A 55 -25.79 -7.56 22.12
CA GLY A 55 -26.57 -7.17 20.93
C GLY A 55 -25.73 -6.66 19.77
N ASP A 56 -24.94 -5.61 20.00
CA ASP A 56 -24.26 -4.84 18.94
C ASP A 56 -22.88 -5.39 18.56
N LEU A 57 -22.83 -6.45 17.74
CA LEU A 57 -21.53 -7.05 17.39
C LEU A 57 -20.66 -6.09 16.56
N ILE A 58 -21.21 -5.48 15.51
CA ILE A 58 -20.44 -4.69 14.55
C ILE A 58 -19.98 -3.36 15.16
N PRO A 59 -20.87 -2.56 15.80
CA PRO A 59 -20.48 -1.32 16.47
C PRO A 59 -19.34 -1.51 17.49
N TRP A 60 -19.47 -2.50 18.39
CA TRP A 60 -18.43 -2.75 19.41
C TRP A 60 -17.11 -3.23 18.81
N THR A 61 -17.16 -4.07 17.77
CA THR A 61 -15.94 -4.59 17.15
C THR A 61 -15.17 -3.47 16.43
N ILE A 62 -15.88 -2.58 15.74
CA ILE A 62 -15.25 -1.46 15.03
C ILE A 62 -14.74 -0.42 16.02
N ALA A 63 -15.53 -0.03 17.02
CA ALA A 63 -15.08 0.89 18.07
C ALA A 63 -13.82 0.38 18.77
N GLN A 64 -13.76 -0.91 19.12
CA GLN A 64 -12.57 -1.47 19.77
C GLN A 64 -11.35 -1.54 18.83
N GLN A 65 -11.56 -1.90 17.56
CA GLN A 65 -10.47 -2.12 16.62
C GLN A 65 -9.90 -0.82 16.03
N TYR A 66 -10.75 0.17 15.82
CA TYR A 66 -10.38 1.46 15.24
C TYR A 66 -10.26 2.58 16.29
N GLN A 67 -10.69 2.32 17.54
CA GLN A 67 -10.77 3.32 18.61
C GLN A 67 -11.61 4.53 18.17
N ASP A 68 -12.72 4.23 17.50
CA ASP A 68 -13.62 5.21 16.90
C ASP A 68 -14.93 5.27 17.71
N GLU A 69 -15.21 6.43 18.30
CA GLU A 69 -16.40 6.69 19.10
C GLU A 69 -17.61 7.09 18.26
N ASP A 70 -17.41 7.51 17.00
CA ASP A 70 -18.48 8.02 16.14
C ASP A 70 -19.19 6.91 15.39
N PHE A 71 -18.49 5.81 15.05
CA PHE A 71 -19.11 4.70 14.32
C PHE A 71 -20.31 4.04 15.04
N PRO A 72 -20.28 3.75 16.35
CA PRO A 72 -21.41 3.11 17.03
C PRO A 72 -22.65 4.01 17.17
N VAL A 73 -22.49 5.32 16.97
CA VAL A 73 -23.61 6.28 16.95
C VAL A 73 -24.44 6.09 15.67
N LEU A 74 -23.82 5.63 14.57
CA LEU A 74 -24.49 5.36 13.31
C LEU A 74 -25.53 4.25 13.48
N SER A 75 -26.62 4.37 12.72
CA SER A 75 -27.69 3.38 12.64
C SER A 75 -27.33 2.33 11.60
N GLY A 76 -27.26 1.07 11.99
CA GLY A 76 -26.83 -0.02 11.13
C GLY A 76 -27.75 -1.23 11.16
N ALA A 77 -27.60 -2.09 10.16
CA ALA A 77 -28.23 -3.40 10.14
C ALA A 77 -27.18 -4.50 9.91
N ARG A 78 -27.14 -5.49 10.79
CA ARG A 78 -26.35 -6.70 10.58
C ARG A 78 -27.21 -7.78 9.95
N ILE A 79 -26.79 -8.27 8.78
CA ILE A 79 -27.31 -9.52 8.22
C ILE A 79 -26.70 -10.66 9.02
N VAL A 80 -27.53 -11.30 9.83
CA VAL A 80 -27.14 -12.42 10.70
C VAL A 80 -27.03 -13.71 9.87
N ARG A 81 -28.03 -13.96 9.02
CA ARG A 81 -28.08 -15.14 8.14
C ARG A 81 -28.74 -14.82 6.82
N ILE A 82 -28.19 -15.41 5.77
CA ILE A 82 -28.82 -15.53 4.46
C ILE A 82 -28.93 -17.01 4.13
N ALA A 83 -30.15 -17.47 3.83
CA ALA A 83 -30.43 -18.85 3.51
C ALA A 83 -31.11 -18.91 2.14
N THR A 84 -30.40 -19.43 1.15
CA THR A 84 -30.94 -19.74 -0.19
C THR A 84 -31.25 -21.23 -0.25
N HIS A 85 -32.39 -21.63 -0.83
CA HIS A 85 -32.68 -23.04 -1.05
C HIS A 85 -31.53 -23.74 -1.80
N PRO A 86 -31.07 -24.94 -1.38
CA PRO A 86 -29.94 -25.63 -1.99
C PRO A 86 -30.07 -25.80 -3.51
N ASP A 87 -31.25 -26.15 -4.00
CA ASP A 87 -31.50 -26.39 -5.44
C ASP A 87 -31.43 -25.11 -6.29
N TYR A 88 -31.62 -23.94 -5.68
CA TYR A 88 -31.58 -22.64 -6.35
C TYR A 88 -30.26 -21.88 -6.12
N GLN A 89 -29.26 -22.54 -5.53
CA GLN A 89 -27.93 -21.97 -5.38
C GLN A 89 -27.29 -21.73 -6.76
N GLY A 90 -26.60 -20.61 -6.91
CA GLY A 90 -25.97 -20.22 -8.19
C GLY A 90 -26.87 -19.47 -9.18
N MET A 91 -28.21 -19.51 -9.02
CA MET A 91 -29.16 -18.78 -9.88
C MET A 91 -29.25 -17.27 -9.56
N GLY A 92 -28.62 -16.82 -8.47
CA GLY A 92 -28.50 -15.39 -8.14
C GLY A 92 -29.62 -14.82 -7.26
N TYR A 93 -30.56 -15.64 -6.78
CA TYR A 93 -31.65 -15.19 -5.90
C TYR A 93 -31.16 -14.51 -4.62
N GLY A 94 -30.05 -14.98 -4.02
CA GLY A 94 -29.45 -14.33 -2.86
C GLY A 94 -28.96 -12.90 -3.16
N SER A 95 -28.34 -12.70 -4.33
CA SER A 95 -27.91 -11.36 -4.77
C SER A 95 -29.11 -10.45 -5.01
N ARG A 96 -30.20 -10.98 -5.59
CA ARG A 96 -31.44 -10.24 -5.82
C ARG A 96 -32.12 -9.85 -4.52
N ALA A 97 -32.19 -10.76 -3.55
CA ALA A 97 -32.78 -10.49 -2.24
C ALA A 97 -32.03 -9.35 -1.52
N LEU A 98 -30.69 -9.34 -1.59
CA LEU A 98 -29.88 -8.24 -1.04
C LEU A 98 -30.07 -6.92 -1.78
N GLN A 99 -30.22 -6.93 -3.10
CA GLN A 99 -30.52 -5.72 -3.86
C GLN A 99 -31.86 -5.11 -3.45
N LEU A 100 -32.90 -5.94 -3.30
CA LEU A 100 -34.23 -5.48 -2.86
C LEU A 100 -34.20 -4.95 -1.43
N LEU A 101 -33.46 -5.62 -0.54
CA LEU A 101 -33.25 -5.18 0.83
C LEU A 101 -32.53 -3.82 0.88
N LYS A 102 -31.50 -3.61 0.05
CA LYS A 102 -30.85 -2.30 -0.07
C LYS A 102 -31.83 -1.24 -0.58
N GLN A 103 -32.59 -1.53 -1.63
CA GLN A 103 -33.59 -0.61 -2.17
C GLN A 103 -34.68 -0.25 -1.15
N TYR A 104 -35.05 -1.19 -0.29
CA TYR A 104 -35.99 -0.97 0.81
C TYR A 104 -35.46 0.04 1.82
N TYR A 105 -34.24 -0.18 2.33
CA TYR A 105 -33.63 0.75 3.29
C TYR A 105 -33.15 2.07 2.65
N GLU A 106 -32.95 2.12 1.34
CA GLU A 106 -32.75 3.35 0.56
C GLU A 106 -34.06 4.12 0.29
N MET A 107 -35.21 3.65 0.80
CA MET A 107 -36.54 4.27 0.59
C MET A 107 -36.95 4.36 -0.89
N LYS A 108 -36.41 3.49 -1.77
CA LYS A 108 -36.68 3.50 -3.21
C LYS A 108 -37.90 2.69 -3.62
N ILE A 109 -38.57 2.02 -2.68
CA ILE A 109 -39.78 1.24 -2.93
C ILE A 109 -40.98 2.07 -2.49
N PRO A 110 -41.60 2.85 -3.40
CA PRO A 110 -42.77 3.63 -3.06
C PRO A 110 -43.97 2.71 -2.78
N ASN A 111 -44.79 3.08 -1.81
CA ASN A 111 -46.11 2.48 -1.67
C ASN A 111 -47.04 3.11 -2.72
N ILE A 112 -47.45 2.32 -3.72
CA ILE A 112 -48.35 2.79 -4.79
C ILE A 112 -49.81 2.88 -4.31
N ASN A 113 -50.13 2.26 -3.16
CA ASN A 113 -51.48 2.28 -2.60
C ASN A 113 -51.62 3.45 -1.61
N GLU A 114 -52.22 4.55 -2.06
CA GLU A 114 -52.50 5.78 -1.26
C GLU A 114 -53.52 5.59 -0.10
N SER A 115 -54.07 4.39 0.11
CA SER A 115 -55.24 4.20 0.99
C SER A 115 -54.97 3.73 2.42
N VAL A 116 -53.73 3.53 2.86
CA VAL A 116 -53.48 3.02 4.24
C VAL A 116 -52.26 3.67 4.89
N THR A 117 -52.48 4.85 5.50
CA THR A 117 -51.58 5.42 6.53
C THR A 117 -52.03 4.94 7.91
N GLN A 118 -52.23 3.63 8.07
CA GLN A 118 -52.36 3.01 9.39
C GLN A 118 -51.13 2.13 9.55
N GLU A 119 -50.30 2.41 10.58
CA GLU A 119 -49.24 1.49 10.96
C GLU A 119 -49.88 0.10 11.11
N PRO A 120 -49.39 -0.93 10.40
CA PRO A 120 -49.97 -2.25 10.50
C PRO A 120 -49.92 -2.68 11.98
N MET A 121 -51.06 -3.05 12.54
CA MET A 121 -51.13 -3.59 13.90
C MET A 121 -50.23 -4.82 13.98
N THR A 122 -49.00 -4.65 14.47
CA THR A 122 -48.02 -5.73 14.65
C THR A 122 -48.18 -6.42 16.00
N GLU A 123 -48.84 -5.74 16.95
CA GLU A 123 -49.06 -6.24 18.30
C GLU A 123 -50.40 -6.97 18.43
N ILE A 124 -50.33 -8.15 19.04
CA ILE A 124 -51.52 -8.89 19.47
C ILE A 124 -52.15 -8.10 20.59
N LYS A 125 -53.41 -7.66 20.44
CA LYS A 125 -54.18 -7.09 21.54
C LYS A 125 -54.29 -8.11 22.66
N ASN A 126 -53.52 -7.92 23.73
CA ASN A 126 -53.68 -8.71 24.94
C ASN A 126 -54.93 -8.22 25.67
N VAL A 127 -55.87 -9.13 25.92
CA VAL A 127 -57.02 -8.85 26.80
C VAL A 127 -56.48 -8.79 28.23
N SER A 128 -56.86 -7.77 29.01
CA SER A 128 -56.45 -7.64 30.41
C SER A 128 -57.01 -8.79 31.26
N ASP A 129 -56.16 -9.42 32.08
CA ASP A 129 -56.50 -10.57 32.95
C ASP A 129 -57.65 -10.28 33.95
N GLU A 130 -57.97 -9.01 34.19
CA GLU A 130 -59.06 -8.57 35.07
C GLU A 130 -60.46 -8.74 34.46
N ALA A 131 -60.55 -9.01 33.15
CA ALA A 131 -61.80 -9.05 32.39
C ALA A 131 -62.35 -10.46 32.14
N VAL A 132 -61.66 -11.53 32.52
CA VAL A 132 -62.06 -12.92 32.20
C VAL A 132 -61.94 -13.83 33.42
N GLY A 133 -63.08 -14.37 33.90
CA GLY A 133 -63.09 -15.39 34.95
C GLY A 133 -62.66 -16.75 34.39
N LEU A 134 -61.70 -17.42 35.05
CA LEU A 134 -61.13 -18.74 34.67
C LEU A 134 -62.15 -19.87 34.41
N LEU A 135 -63.41 -19.72 34.87
CA LEU A 135 -64.47 -20.73 34.74
C LEU A 135 -65.44 -20.45 33.57
N GLU A 136 -65.34 -19.30 32.91
CA GLU A 136 -66.19 -18.87 31.78
C GLU A 136 -65.43 -18.81 30.44
N GLU A 137 -64.20 -19.35 30.39
CA GLU A 137 -63.34 -19.30 29.21
C GLU A 137 -63.88 -20.18 28.07
N THR A 138 -64.43 -19.55 27.03
CA THR A 138 -64.73 -20.21 25.74
C THR A 138 -63.55 -20.03 24.79
N ILE A 139 -62.88 -21.12 24.43
CA ILE A 139 -61.74 -21.12 23.50
C ILE A 139 -62.26 -20.86 22.08
N GLU A 140 -62.30 -19.59 21.66
CA GLU A 140 -62.58 -19.20 20.28
C GLU A 140 -61.28 -18.81 19.52
N PRO A 141 -61.23 -19.00 18.19
CA PRO A 141 -60.13 -18.49 17.39
C PRO A 141 -60.02 -16.96 17.55
N ARG A 142 -58.82 -16.48 17.91
CA ARG A 142 -58.57 -15.05 18.18
C ARG A 142 -59.04 -14.19 17.00
N SER A 143 -59.88 -13.19 17.29
CA SER A 143 -60.63 -12.38 16.31
C SER A 143 -59.80 -11.32 15.56
N SER A 144 -58.57 -11.01 16.00
CA SER A 144 -57.68 -10.05 15.33
C SER A 144 -56.22 -10.51 15.32
N LEU A 145 -55.91 -11.56 14.56
CA LEU A 145 -54.52 -11.94 14.30
C LEU A 145 -53.95 -11.08 13.17
N PRO A 146 -52.75 -10.49 13.33
CA PRO A 146 -52.08 -9.83 12.22
C PRO A 146 -51.76 -10.83 11.10
N PRO A 147 -51.71 -10.37 9.84
CA PRO A 147 -51.36 -11.24 8.73
C PRO A 147 -49.93 -11.78 8.91
N LEU A 148 -49.73 -13.05 8.56
CA LEU A 148 -48.41 -13.71 8.65
C LEU A 148 -47.34 -13.03 7.78
N LEU A 149 -47.75 -12.51 6.63
CA LEU A 149 -46.88 -11.83 5.68
C LEU A 149 -47.43 -10.43 5.42
N LEU A 150 -46.55 -9.44 5.53
CA LEU A 150 -46.79 -8.07 5.09
C LEU A 150 -46.01 -7.82 3.81
N LYS A 151 -46.57 -7.03 2.90
CA LYS A 151 -45.78 -6.61 1.73
C LYS A 151 -44.72 -5.63 2.17
N LEU A 152 -43.58 -5.67 1.48
CA LEU A 152 -42.47 -4.77 1.76
C LEU A 152 -42.85 -3.29 1.62
N SER A 153 -43.78 -2.96 0.72
CA SER A 153 -44.31 -1.60 0.52
C SER A 153 -45.23 -1.12 1.64
N GLU A 154 -45.80 -2.01 2.44
CA GLU A 154 -46.77 -1.67 3.50
C GLU A 154 -46.06 -1.27 4.81
N ARG A 155 -44.80 -1.67 4.98
CA ARG A 155 -43.99 -1.35 6.16
C ARG A 155 -42.99 -0.24 5.85
N HIS A 156 -43.04 0.85 6.60
CA HIS A 156 -42.01 1.89 6.51
C HIS A 156 -40.66 1.39 7.10
N PRO A 157 -39.53 1.51 6.38
CA PRO A 157 -38.22 1.14 6.91
C PRO A 157 -37.73 2.11 7.98
N GLU A 158 -36.82 1.64 8.85
CA GLU A 158 -36.00 2.51 9.69
C GLU A 158 -34.87 3.17 8.89
N HIS A 159 -34.41 4.36 9.31
CA HIS A 159 -33.25 5.00 8.69
C HIS A 159 -31.95 4.25 9.05
N LEU A 160 -31.20 3.85 8.04
CA LEU A 160 -29.95 3.12 8.18
C LEU A 160 -28.82 3.77 7.37
N ASP A 161 -27.65 3.86 7.99
CA ASP A 161 -26.43 4.42 7.40
C ASP A 161 -25.59 3.32 6.72
N TYR A 162 -25.60 2.10 7.30
CA TYR A 162 -24.84 0.97 6.77
C TYR A 162 -25.52 -0.39 6.98
N ILE A 163 -25.13 -1.35 6.13
CA ILE A 163 -25.45 -2.76 6.28
C ILE A 163 -24.14 -3.53 6.46
N GLY A 164 -24.06 -4.33 7.52
CA GLY A 164 -22.92 -5.17 7.82
C GLY A 164 -23.24 -6.65 7.76
N VAL A 165 -22.22 -7.47 7.56
CA VAL A 165 -22.29 -8.94 7.63
C VAL A 165 -21.16 -9.45 8.50
N SER A 166 -21.40 -10.53 9.24
CA SER A 166 -20.36 -11.26 9.97
C SER A 166 -20.44 -12.74 9.61
N PHE A 167 -19.38 -13.29 9.03
CA PHE A 167 -19.36 -14.68 8.55
C PHE A 167 -17.97 -15.30 8.62
N GLY A 168 -17.89 -16.63 8.61
CA GLY A 168 -16.62 -17.36 8.48
C GLY A 168 -16.08 -17.28 7.05
N VAL A 169 -14.82 -16.88 6.88
CA VAL A 169 -14.26 -16.61 5.54
C VAL A 169 -14.11 -17.90 4.73
N THR A 170 -14.90 -17.99 3.67
CA THR A 170 -14.75 -18.99 2.59
C THR A 170 -14.67 -18.28 1.24
N GLU A 171 -14.07 -18.94 0.24
CA GLU A 171 -13.93 -18.37 -1.10
C GLU A 171 -15.29 -18.06 -1.76
N HIS A 172 -16.27 -18.96 -1.56
CA HIS A 172 -17.62 -18.81 -2.11
C HIS A 172 -18.36 -17.61 -1.49
N LEU A 173 -18.37 -17.50 -0.17
CA LEU A 173 -19.05 -16.39 0.52
C LEU A 173 -18.34 -15.06 0.25
N LEU A 174 -17.01 -15.03 0.24
CA LEU A 174 -16.28 -13.80 -0.06
C LEU A 174 -16.55 -13.29 -1.48
N LYS A 175 -16.60 -14.19 -2.48
CA LYS A 175 -16.99 -13.85 -3.86
C LYS A 175 -18.42 -13.32 -3.92
N PHE A 176 -19.35 -13.95 -3.19
CA PHE A 176 -20.74 -13.52 -3.09
C PHE A 176 -20.84 -12.08 -2.55
N TRP A 177 -20.24 -11.81 -1.39
CA TRP A 177 -20.30 -10.49 -0.75
C TRP A 177 -19.62 -9.39 -1.56
N LYS A 178 -18.48 -9.70 -2.20
CA LYS A 178 -17.81 -8.77 -3.13
C LYS A 178 -18.66 -8.41 -4.34
N ARG A 179 -19.38 -9.38 -4.92
CA ARG A 179 -20.31 -9.10 -6.03
C ARG A 179 -21.46 -8.19 -5.61
N THR A 180 -21.81 -8.19 -4.32
CA THR A 180 -22.84 -7.33 -3.74
C THR A 180 -22.31 -6.01 -3.18
N ASN A 181 -21.09 -5.61 -3.57
CA ASN A 181 -20.43 -4.35 -3.19
C ASN A 181 -20.14 -4.21 -1.68
N PHE A 182 -19.98 -5.30 -0.94
CA PHE A 182 -19.51 -5.22 0.45
C PHE A 182 -17.99 -5.05 0.51
N VAL A 183 -17.53 -4.37 1.56
CA VAL A 183 -16.13 -4.01 1.79
C VAL A 183 -15.65 -4.66 3.09
N PRO A 184 -14.55 -5.44 3.08
CA PRO A 184 -14.00 -6.00 4.31
C PRO A 184 -13.44 -4.90 5.19
N VAL A 185 -13.82 -4.90 6.45
CA VAL A 185 -13.34 -3.92 7.46
C VAL A 185 -12.60 -4.63 8.58
N TYR A 186 -13.00 -5.84 8.95
CA TYR A 186 -12.33 -6.58 10.00
C TYR A 186 -12.21 -8.06 9.68
N LEU A 187 -11.10 -8.65 10.11
CA LEU A 187 -10.86 -10.09 10.07
C LEU A 187 -10.24 -10.50 11.39
N ARG A 188 -10.90 -11.43 12.09
CA ARG A 188 -10.41 -11.97 13.36
C ARG A 188 -9.17 -12.84 13.12
N GLN A 189 -8.16 -12.72 13.98
CA GLN A 189 -6.92 -13.50 13.88
C GLN A 189 -7.03 -14.92 14.46
N THR A 190 -7.94 -15.12 15.41
CA THR A 190 -8.22 -16.43 15.98
C THR A 190 -9.31 -17.11 15.15
N ALA A 191 -8.99 -18.29 14.61
CA ALA A 191 -9.98 -19.15 13.99
C ALA A 191 -11.04 -19.56 15.02
N ASN A 192 -12.25 -19.80 14.56
CA ASN A 192 -13.28 -20.38 15.40
C ASN A 192 -12.98 -21.87 15.62
N ASP A 193 -13.05 -22.36 16.85
CA ASP A 193 -12.68 -23.75 17.18
C ASP A 193 -13.59 -24.78 16.50
N ILE A 194 -14.84 -24.41 16.23
CA ILE A 194 -15.84 -25.31 15.62
C ILE A 194 -15.62 -25.46 14.11
N THR A 195 -15.40 -24.34 13.41
CA THR A 195 -15.36 -24.33 11.94
C THR A 195 -13.94 -24.27 11.38
N GLY A 196 -12.95 -23.90 12.20
CA GLY A 196 -11.59 -23.59 11.73
C GLY A 196 -11.50 -22.31 10.88
N GLU A 197 -12.60 -21.60 10.69
CA GLU A 197 -12.68 -20.40 9.85
C GLU A 197 -12.50 -19.13 10.69
N HIS A 198 -11.87 -18.11 10.10
CA HIS A 198 -11.78 -16.80 10.72
C HIS A 198 -13.03 -15.97 10.42
N SER A 199 -13.57 -15.31 11.44
CA SER A 199 -14.73 -14.41 11.28
C SER A 199 -14.30 -13.11 10.59
N CYS A 200 -14.99 -12.75 9.50
CA CYS A 200 -14.84 -11.48 8.79
C CYS A 200 -16.08 -10.63 8.93
N ILE A 201 -15.87 -9.33 9.14
CA ILE A 201 -16.91 -8.31 9.07
C ILE A 201 -16.71 -7.53 7.77
N MET A 202 -17.77 -7.48 6.96
CA MET A 202 -17.82 -6.63 5.78
C MET A 202 -18.97 -5.65 5.91
N LEU A 203 -18.77 -4.42 5.43
CA LEU A 203 -19.76 -3.34 5.49
C LEU A 203 -20.14 -2.88 4.07
N CYS A 204 -21.34 -2.35 3.94
CA CYS A 204 -21.84 -1.65 2.78
C CYS A 204 -22.51 -0.36 3.26
N LYS A 205 -22.06 0.79 2.75
CA LYS A 205 -22.75 2.07 2.98
C LYS A 205 -24.09 2.07 2.23
N ILE A 206 -25.15 2.57 2.88
CA ILE A 206 -26.44 2.87 2.24
C ILE A 206 -26.41 4.33 1.78
N ASN A 207 -27.08 4.68 0.68
CA ASN A 207 -27.13 6.06 0.14
C ASN A 207 -25.76 6.67 -0.19
N ALA A 208 -24.86 5.88 -0.81
CA ALA A 208 -23.52 6.33 -1.17
C ALA A 208 -23.47 7.56 -2.11
N GLU A 209 -24.57 7.94 -2.77
CA GLU A 209 -24.63 9.09 -3.68
C GLU A 209 -24.95 10.42 -3.00
N GLN A 210 -25.59 10.40 -1.82
CA GLN A 210 -26.05 11.63 -1.16
C GLN A 210 -25.04 12.19 -0.17
N ASP A 211 -24.07 11.39 0.24
CA ASP A 211 -23.32 11.62 1.46
C ASP A 211 -21.81 11.46 1.23
N ASN A 212 -21.10 12.61 1.27
CA ASN A 212 -19.67 12.75 0.94
C ASN A 212 -18.72 12.06 1.93
N ASP A 213 -19.26 11.45 2.98
CA ASP A 213 -18.45 10.86 4.04
C ASP A 213 -17.66 9.64 3.56
N LYS A 214 -16.33 9.80 3.55
CA LYS A 214 -15.33 8.80 3.13
C LYS A 214 -14.88 7.86 4.26
N TRP A 215 -15.65 7.73 5.36
CA TRP A 215 -15.26 6.89 6.50
C TRP A 215 -15.02 5.42 6.08
N LEU A 216 -15.83 4.88 5.17
CA LEU A 216 -15.67 3.50 4.69
C LEU A 216 -14.36 3.32 3.90
N GLN A 217 -13.93 4.34 3.16
CA GLN A 217 -12.65 4.35 2.46
C GLN A 217 -11.48 4.41 3.45
N ALA A 218 -11.61 5.18 4.54
CA ALA A 218 -10.61 5.24 5.60
C ALA A 218 -10.45 3.87 6.29
N TYR A 219 -11.55 3.21 6.67
CA TYR A 219 -11.50 1.86 7.24
C TYR A 219 -10.91 0.83 6.29
N TRP A 220 -11.23 0.92 5.00
CA TRP A 220 -10.66 0.04 3.99
C TRP A 220 -9.15 0.23 3.83
N SER A 221 -8.68 1.48 3.83
CA SER A 221 -7.25 1.81 3.77
C SER A 221 -6.48 1.23 4.96
N ASP A 222 -6.99 1.46 6.17
CA ASP A 222 -6.37 0.93 7.39
C ASP A 222 -6.46 -0.60 7.48
N PHE A 223 -7.60 -1.20 7.09
CA PHE A 223 -7.74 -2.66 7.00
C PHE A 223 -6.70 -3.26 6.04
N ARG A 224 -6.50 -2.68 4.85
CA ARG A 224 -5.45 -3.15 3.91
C ARG A 224 -4.06 -3.08 4.54
N ARG A 225 -3.73 -2.00 5.24
CA ARG A 225 -2.43 -1.82 5.92
C ARG A 225 -2.22 -2.84 7.03
N ARG A 226 -3.25 -3.08 7.86
CA ARG A 226 -3.21 -4.08 8.93
C ARG A 226 -3.15 -5.50 8.37
N PHE A 227 -3.99 -5.82 7.40
CA PHE A 227 -4.06 -7.15 6.79
C PHE A 227 -2.75 -7.52 6.09
N THR A 228 -2.14 -6.60 5.31
CA THR A 228 -0.81 -6.83 4.71
C THR A 228 0.27 -7.13 5.73
N SER A 229 0.20 -6.57 6.93
CA SER A 229 1.12 -6.85 8.03
C SER A 229 0.79 -8.17 8.76
N LEU A 230 -0.49 -8.55 8.83
CA LEU A 230 -0.96 -9.76 9.49
C LEU A 230 -0.82 -11.03 8.64
N LEU A 231 -0.63 -10.89 7.32
CA LEU A 231 -0.51 -12.02 6.39
C LEU A 231 0.63 -12.99 6.71
N SER A 232 1.72 -12.50 7.31
CA SER A 232 2.87 -13.32 7.72
C SER A 232 2.64 -14.11 9.01
N TYR A 233 1.64 -13.72 9.82
CA TYR A 233 1.35 -14.31 11.12
C TYR A 233 0.20 -15.33 10.98
N SER A 234 -0.97 -15.04 11.56
CA SER A 234 -2.11 -15.96 11.63
C SER A 234 -2.68 -16.38 10.26
N PHE A 235 -2.41 -15.60 9.21
CA PHE A 235 -2.92 -15.86 7.86
C PHE A 235 -1.87 -16.44 6.90
N ASN A 236 -0.76 -16.98 7.41
CA ASN A 236 0.27 -17.62 6.58
C ASN A 236 -0.23 -18.93 5.93
N THR A 237 -1.20 -19.60 6.55
CA THR A 237 -1.80 -20.87 6.08
C THR A 237 -2.85 -20.66 4.99
N TYR A 238 -3.35 -19.43 4.83
CA TYR A 238 -4.40 -19.14 3.84
C TYR A 238 -3.90 -19.35 2.42
N ALA A 239 -4.74 -19.91 1.55
CA ALA A 239 -4.44 -19.98 0.12
C ALA A 239 -4.13 -18.57 -0.43
N ALA A 240 -3.07 -18.44 -1.25
CA ALA A 240 -2.64 -17.14 -1.78
C ALA A 240 -3.74 -16.47 -2.63
N SER A 241 -4.57 -17.26 -3.31
CA SER A 241 -5.75 -16.81 -4.05
C SER A 241 -6.81 -16.18 -3.15
N LEU A 242 -7.10 -16.80 -2.01
CA LEU A 242 -8.07 -16.29 -1.03
C LEU A 242 -7.56 -14.99 -0.42
N ALA A 243 -6.31 -14.94 0.05
CA ALA A 243 -5.71 -13.73 0.60
C ALA A 243 -5.68 -12.57 -0.41
N LEU A 244 -5.35 -12.85 -1.67
CA LEU A 244 -5.42 -11.86 -2.75
C LEU A 244 -6.86 -11.39 -2.97
N SER A 245 -7.80 -12.33 -2.98
CA SER A 245 -9.21 -12.00 -3.16
C SER A 245 -9.71 -11.08 -2.05
N ILE A 246 -9.24 -11.22 -0.79
CA ILE A 246 -9.59 -10.31 0.32
C ILE A 246 -9.08 -8.90 0.02
N LEU A 247 -7.80 -8.77 -0.34
CA LEU A 247 -7.14 -7.48 -0.61
C LEU A 247 -7.67 -6.73 -1.83
N ILE A 248 -8.07 -7.44 -2.88
CA ILE A 248 -8.60 -6.81 -4.08
C ILE A 248 -10.09 -6.58 -3.91
N ASN A 249 -10.50 -5.32 -3.73
CA ASN A 249 -11.89 -4.92 -3.80
C ASN A 249 -12.08 -3.82 -4.84
N ARG A 250 -13.03 -4.03 -5.76
CA ARG A 250 -13.32 -3.07 -6.84
C ARG A 250 -14.31 -1.98 -6.42
N THR A 251 -15.00 -2.16 -5.30
CA THR A 251 -16.01 -1.21 -4.82
C THR A 251 -15.42 0.14 -4.44
N ILE A 252 -14.21 0.15 -3.86
CA ILE A 252 -13.53 1.38 -3.44
C ILE A 252 -12.23 1.50 -4.23
N SER A 253 -12.17 2.53 -5.07
CA SER A 253 -10.93 2.94 -5.71
C SER A 253 -10.12 3.75 -4.70
N LEU A 254 -8.92 3.28 -4.38
CA LEU A 254 -7.95 4.02 -3.57
C LEU A 254 -7.01 4.76 -4.51
N GLU A 255 -6.80 6.05 -4.23
CA GLU A 255 -5.86 6.89 -4.97
C GLU A 255 -4.47 6.27 -4.94
N SER A 256 -3.84 6.19 -6.11
CA SER A 256 -2.48 5.69 -6.25
C SER A 256 -1.49 6.77 -5.83
N ILE A 257 -0.62 6.44 -4.88
CA ILE A 257 0.45 7.34 -4.44
C ILE A 257 1.66 7.07 -5.35
N THR A 258 2.20 8.12 -5.96
CA THR A 258 3.46 8.01 -6.71
C THR A 258 4.62 8.04 -5.73
N LEU A 259 5.51 7.04 -5.83
CA LEU A 259 6.66 6.93 -4.95
C LEU A 259 7.67 8.05 -5.20
N SER A 260 8.08 8.75 -4.15
CA SER A 260 9.20 9.70 -4.20
C SER A 260 10.55 8.98 -4.09
N LYS A 261 11.64 9.62 -4.54
CA LYS A 261 12.97 9.01 -4.48
C LYS A 261 13.44 8.79 -3.04
N GLU A 262 13.14 9.73 -2.16
CA GLU A 262 13.50 9.69 -0.74
C GLU A 262 12.81 8.50 -0.06
N THR A 263 11.52 8.29 -0.36
CA THR A 263 10.77 7.15 0.14
C THR A 263 11.34 5.84 -0.40
N LEU A 264 11.75 5.80 -1.67
CA LEU A 264 12.39 4.63 -2.27
C LEU A 264 13.71 4.27 -1.56
N ASP A 265 14.54 5.26 -1.21
CA ASP A 265 15.82 5.03 -0.52
C ASP A 265 15.68 4.50 0.91
N VAL A 266 14.53 4.75 1.56
CA VAL A 266 14.22 4.15 2.87
C VAL A 266 14.04 2.63 2.75
N TYR A 267 13.45 2.14 1.65
CA TYR A 267 13.17 0.72 1.47
C TYR A 267 14.27 -0.04 0.72
N PHE A 268 14.95 0.62 -0.24
CA PHE A 268 15.94 -0.02 -1.09
C PHE A 268 17.19 0.84 -1.23
N THR A 269 18.35 0.26 -0.95
CA THR A 269 19.62 0.90 -1.24
C THR A 269 19.96 0.80 -2.73
N SER A 270 20.92 1.60 -3.19
CA SER A 270 21.43 1.49 -4.58
C SER A 270 22.05 0.12 -4.89
N TYR A 271 22.56 -0.59 -3.88
CA TYR A 271 23.05 -1.97 -4.03
C TYR A 271 21.90 -2.96 -4.20
N ASP A 272 20.79 -2.76 -3.51
CA ASP A 272 19.60 -3.62 -3.61
C ASP A 272 18.95 -3.52 -5.00
N LEU A 273 18.89 -2.31 -5.57
CA LEU A 273 18.44 -2.12 -6.95
C LEU A 273 19.33 -2.88 -7.95
N LYS A 274 20.66 -2.89 -7.75
CA LYS A 274 21.58 -3.70 -8.57
C LYS A 274 21.35 -5.20 -8.40
N ARG A 275 21.12 -5.68 -7.17
CA ARG A 275 20.80 -7.10 -6.91
C ARG A 275 19.51 -7.53 -7.61
N LEU A 276 18.47 -6.71 -7.52
CA LEU A 276 17.21 -6.93 -8.23
C LEU A 276 17.46 -6.97 -9.75
N GLN A 277 18.31 -6.08 -10.29
CA GLN A 277 18.68 -6.06 -11.70
C GLN A 277 19.49 -7.30 -12.13
N MET A 278 20.38 -7.82 -11.29
CA MET A 278 21.09 -9.07 -11.60
C MET A 278 20.12 -10.26 -11.71
N TYR A 279 19.15 -10.35 -10.80
CA TYR A 279 18.12 -11.39 -10.89
C TYR A 279 17.22 -11.21 -12.12
N SER A 280 16.80 -9.98 -12.41
CA SER A 280 15.92 -9.70 -13.56
C SER A 280 16.58 -10.08 -14.89
N ASN A 281 17.90 -9.94 -14.99
CA ASN A 281 18.73 -10.38 -16.11
C ASN A 281 19.08 -11.88 -16.10
N ASN A 282 18.52 -12.67 -15.17
CA ASN A 282 18.78 -14.11 -14.99
C ASN A 282 20.26 -14.44 -14.68
N MET A 283 21.01 -13.50 -14.09
CA MET A 283 22.42 -13.71 -13.72
C MET A 283 22.59 -14.24 -12.28
N ALA A 284 21.51 -14.25 -11.50
CA ALA A 284 21.51 -14.68 -10.11
C ALA A 284 20.27 -15.53 -9.80
N ASP A 285 20.36 -16.33 -8.74
CA ASP A 285 19.25 -17.12 -8.23
C ASP A 285 18.31 -16.28 -7.34
N TYR A 286 17.06 -16.72 -7.17
CA TYR A 286 16.02 -15.98 -6.47
C TYR A 286 16.34 -15.77 -4.98
N HIS A 287 17.10 -16.69 -4.36
CA HIS A 287 17.56 -16.56 -2.98
C HIS A 287 18.31 -15.24 -2.72
N LEU A 288 19.00 -14.68 -3.72
CA LEU A 288 19.71 -13.41 -3.60
C LEU A 288 18.79 -12.21 -3.35
N ILE A 289 17.51 -12.30 -3.70
CA ILE A 289 16.57 -11.16 -3.62
C ILE A 289 15.42 -11.39 -2.62
N MET A 290 15.39 -12.55 -1.94
CA MET A 290 14.28 -12.93 -1.06
C MET A 290 14.05 -11.96 0.12
N ASP A 291 15.11 -11.35 0.62
CA ASP A 291 15.08 -10.29 1.64
C ASP A 291 14.39 -9.01 1.16
N LEU A 292 14.42 -8.75 -0.15
CA LEU A 292 13.87 -7.54 -0.78
C LEU A 292 12.38 -7.69 -1.18
N VAL A 293 11.91 -8.92 -1.35
CA VAL A 293 10.52 -9.22 -1.79
C VAL A 293 9.45 -8.69 -0.84
N PRO A 294 9.58 -8.80 0.51
CA PRO A 294 8.56 -8.30 1.42
C PRO A 294 8.35 -6.79 1.32
N SER A 295 9.43 -6.02 1.18
CA SER A 295 9.38 -4.57 0.97
C SER A 295 8.70 -4.23 -0.36
N LEU A 296 9.06 -4.95 -1.43
CA LEU A 296 8.43 -4.79 -2.75
C LEU A 296 6.94 -5.11 -2.73
N ALA A 297 6.55 -6.19 -2.05
CA ALA A 297 5.16 -6.59 -1.91
C ALA A 297 4.36 -5.54 -1.12
N ARG A 298 4.92 -5.00 -0.03
CA ARG A 298 4.29 -3.91 0.74
C ARG A 298 4.03 -2.68 -0.11
N LEU A 299 5.03 -2.21 -0.88
CA LEU A 299 4.85 -1.05 -1.76
C LEU A 299 3.74 -1.27 -2.80
N HIS A 300 3.68 -2.45 -3.40
CA HIS A 300 2.64 -2.79 -4.37
C HIS A 300 1.25 -2.81 -3.71
N PHE A 301 1.08 -3.56 -2.61
CA PHE A 301 -0.22 -3.72 -1.97
C PHE A 301 -0.69 -2.51 -1.16
N LEU A 302 0.16 -1.51 -0.93
CA LEU A 302 -0.20 -0.20 -0.39
C LEU A 302 -0.48 0.85 -1.48
N ASN A 303 -0.60 0.44 -2.75
CA ASN A 303 -0.83 1.33 -3.90
C ASN A 303 0.24 2.42 -4.08
N MET A 304 1.48 2.17 -3.66
CA MET A 304 2.60 3.11 -3.79
C MET A 304 3.36 2.96 -5.11
N MET A 305 3.02 1.97 -5.94
CA MET A 305 3.69 1.71 -7.23
C MET A 305 2.97 2.32 -8.45
N GLY A 306 2.09 3.31 -8.23
CA GLY A 306 1.38 3.99 -9.33
C GLY A 306 0.65 3.03 -10.28
N ASP A 307 0.88 3.21 -11.58
CA ASP A 307 0.22 2.47 -12.68
C ASP A 307 0.78 1.06 -12.95
N THR A 308 1.67 0.53 -12.12
CA THR A 308 2.22 -0.81 -12.38
C THR A 308 1.17 -1.88 -12.12
N HIS A 309 0.63 -2.45 -13.19
CA HIS A 309 -0.31 -3.55 -13.10
C HIS A 309 0.37 -4.91 -13.18
N PHE A 310 0.16 -5.72 -12.14
CA PHE A 310 0.44 -7.15 -12.13
C PHE A 310 -0.83 -7.93 -12.44
N SER A 311 -0.67 -9.02 -13.21
CA SER A 311 -1.77 -9.96 -13.43
C SER A 311 -2.20 -10.60 -12.10
N PRO A 312 -3.45 -11.10 -11.97
CA PRO A 312 -3.90 -11.74 -10.73
C PRO A 312 -2.98 -12.89 -10.26
N ALA A 313 -2.47 -13.70 -11.19
CA ALA A 313 -1.51 -14.76 -10.88
C ALA A 313 -0.17 -14.19 -10.37
N GLN A 314 0.34 -13.12 -10.99
CA GLN A 314 1.56 -12.44 -10.52
C GLN A 314 1.37 -11.83 -9.13
N SER A 315 0.23 -11.17 -8.87
CA SER A 315 -0.08 -10.62 -7.55
C SER A 315 -0.23 -11.71 -6.48
N ALA A 316 -0.81 -12.86 -6.82
CA ALA A 316 -0.89 -14.01 -5.91
C ALA A 316 0.51 -14.55 -5.57
N ILE A 317 1.41 -14.63 -6.56
CA ILE A 317 2.80 -15.06 -6.36
C ILE A 317 3.54 -14.06 -5.45
N LEU A 318 3.42 -12.76 -5.73
CA LEU A 318 4.05 -11.71 -4.93
C LEU A 318 3.54 -11.71 -3.48
N LEU A 319 2.23 -11.94 -3.30
CA LEU A 319 1.62 -12.05 -1.97
C LEU A 319 2.12 -13.29 -1.22
N GLY A 320 2.14 -14.45 -1.88
CA GLY A 320 2.55 -15.71 -1.28
C GLY A 320 4.02 -15.71 -0.84
N LEU A 321 4.93 -15.27 -1.72
CA LEU A 321 6.36 -15.20 -1.42
C LEU A 321 6.72 -14.03 -0.49
N GLY A 322 6.14 -12.85 -0.75
CA GLY A 322 6.52 -11.61 -0.08
C GLY A 322 5.83 -11.37 1.26
N LEU A 323 4.51 -11.62 1.35
CA LEU A 323 3.72 -11.28 2.54
C LEU A 323 3.38 -12.50 3.41
N GLN A 324 3.13 -13.67 2.81
CA GLN A 324 2.85 -14.91 3.56
C GLN A 324 4.12 -15.73 3.84
N HIS A 325 5.27 -15.36 3.26
CA HIS A 325 6.55 -16.05 3.39
C HIS A 325 6.49 -17.55 3.10
N LYS A 326 5.68 -17.95 2.11
CA LYS A 326 5.60 -19.34 1.67
C LYS A 326 6.83 -19.73 0.87
N THR A 327 7.21 -21.00 0.98
CA THR A 327 8.20 -21.61 0.09
C THR A 327 7.66 -21.70 -1.33
N VAL A 328 8.56 -21.65 -2.31
CA VAL A 328 8.21 -21.75 -3.74
C VAL A 328 7.43 -23.03 -4.04
N ASP A 329 7.81 -24.16 -3.45
CA ASP A 329 7.18 -25.45 -3.70
C ASP A 329 5.72 -25.51 -3.21
N LYS A 330 5.46 -25.10 -1.96
CA LYS A 330 4.09 -24.98 -1.43
C LYS A 330 3.22 -24.06 -2.29
N LEU A 331 3.78 -22.95 -2.76
CA LEU A 331 3.06 -22.01 -3.59
C LEU A 331 2.78 -22.57 -5.00
N ALA A 332 3.71 -23.35 -5.55
CA ALA A 332 3.56 -24.08 -6.81
C ALA A 332 2.44 -25.13 -6.72
N GLU A 333 2.37 -25.87 -5.61
CA GLU A 333 1.29 -26.82 -5.32
C GLU A 333 -0.08 -26.12 -5.20
N GLU A 334 -0.16 -25.03 -4.43
CA GLU A 334 -1.41 -24.28 -4.22
C GLU A 334 -1.96 -23.69 -5.53
N LEU A 335 -1.09 -23.12 -6.35
CA LEU A 335 -1.47 -22.51 -7.63
C LEU A 335 -1.61 -23.55 -8.74
N LYS A 336 -1.26 -24.82 -8.50
CA LYS A 336 -1.20 -25.90 -9.50
C LYS A 336 -0.34 -25.52 -10.72
N LEU A 337 0.80 -24.87 -10.46
CA LEU A 337 1.74 -24.42 -11.48
C LEU A 337 3.11 -25.09 -11.26
N PRO A 338 3.84 -25.49 -12.31
CA PRO A 338 5.22 -25.94 -12.17
C PRO A 338 6.13 -24.86 -11.56
N SER A 339 7.08 -25.24 -10.70
CA SER A 339 8.00 -24.29 -10.03
C SER A 339 8.80 -23.43 -11.02
N SER A 340 9.16 -23.99 -12.20
CA SER A 340 9.84 -23.24 -13.26
C SER A 340 9.00 -22.10 -13.83
N GLN A 341 7.69 -22.33 -14.02
CA GLN A 341 6.76 -21.31 -14.50
C GLN A 341 6.52 -20.24 -13.43
N LEU A 342 6.41 -20.65 -12.16
CA LEU A 342 6.28 -19.73 -11.02
C LEU A 342 7.48 -18.78 -10.95
N LEU A 343 8.71 -19.30 -11.03
CA LEU A 343 9.93 -18.49 -11.04
C LEU A 343 10.02 -17.59 -12.29
N GLY A 344 9.56 -18.07 -13.45
CA GLY A 344 9.47 -17.26 -14.66
C GLY A 344 8.49 -16.08 -14.52
N LEU A 345 7.34 -16.30 -13.88
CA LEU A 345 6.38 -15.23 -13.56
C LEU A 345 6.93 -14.28 -12.50
N PHE A 346 7.62 -14.80 -11.49
CA PHE A 346 8.28 -14.01 -10.46
C PHE A 346 9.37 -13.10 -11.04
N ASN A 347 10.19 -13.60 -11.97
CA ASN A 347 11.17 -12.78 -12.68
C ASN A 347 10.51 -11.62 -13.46
N ARG A 348 9.36 -11.86 -14.11
CA ARG A 348 8.59 -10.80 -14.79
C ARG A 348 8.06 -9.73 -13.82
N ILE A 349 7.71 -10.10 -12.59
CA ILE A 349 7.31 -9.15 -11.54
C ILE A 349 8.49 -8.26 -11.21
N ILE A 350 9.66 -8.86 -10.91
CA ILE A 350 10.86 -8.12 -10.55
C ILE A 350 11.32 -7.19 -11.68
N ARG A 351 11.29 -7.64 -12.95
CA ARG A 351 11.58 -6.79 -14.12
C ARG A 351 10.69 -5.54 -14.16
N LYS A 352 9.37 -5.71 -14.01
CA LYS A 352 8.41 -4.60 -14.01
C LYS A 352 8.64 -3.65 -12.82
N SER A 353 8.92 -4.19 -11.63
CA SER A 353 9.21 -3.38 -10.45
C SER A 353 10.47 -2.53 -10.62
N ILE A 354 11.54 -3.10 -11.18
CA ILE A 354 12.78 -2.36 -11.45
C ILE A 354 12.56 -1.28 -12.50
N GLN A 355 11.81 -1.57 -13.58
CA GLN A 355 11.46 -0.55 -14.58
C GLN A 355 10.75 0.65 -13.93
N TYR A 356 9.86 0.40 -12.97
CA TYR A 356 9.21 1.46 -12.21
C TYR A 356 10.18 2.22 -11.30
N PHE A 357 11.02 1.52 -10.52
CA PHE A 357 12.01 2.15 -9.65
C PHE A 357 13.02 3.00 -10.43
N ASN A 358 13.47 2.52 -11.59
CA ASN A 358 14.33 3.28 -12.49
C ASN A 358 13.62 4.53 -13.01
N ARG A 359 12.35 4.42 -13.42
CA ARG A 359 11.57 5.60 -13.84
C ARG A 359 11.41 6.64 -12.72
N VAL A 360 11.26 6.20 -11.47
CA VAL A 360 11.23 7.12 -10.31
C VAL A 360 12.60 7.78 -10.11
N ALA A 361 13.69 7.01 -10.25
CA ALA A 361 15.05 7.55 -10.15
C ALA A 361 15.39 8.53 -11.29
N GLU A 362 14.99 8.22 -12.52
CA GLU A 362 15.17 9.07 -13.70
C GLU A 362 14.42 10.40 -13.52
N LYS A 363 13.14 10.37 -13.11
CA LYS A 363 12.35 11.59 -12.83
C LYS A 363 13.01 12.48 -11.77
N TYR A 364 13.59 11.89 -10.74
CA TYR A 364 14.31 12.64 -9.71
C TYR A 364 15.58 13.31 -10.27
N VAL A 365 16.36 12.58 -11.07
CA VAL A 365 17.55 13.12 -11.74
C VAL A 365 17.17 14.24 -12.70
N GLU A 366 16.12 14.08 -13.50
CA GLU A 366 15.57 15.12 -14.39
C GLU A 366 15.23 16.39 -13.60
N SER A 367 14.48 16.27 -12.50
CA SER A 367 14.12 17.42 -11.66
C SER A 367 15.35 18.11 -11.06
N THR A 368 16.36 17.34 -10.64
CA THR A 368 17.60 17.88 -10.06
C THR A 368 18.46 18.57 -11.13
N MET A 369 18.52 18.02 -12.35
CA MET A 369 19.24 18.63 -13.46
C MET A 369 18.59 19.95 -13.90
N LEU A 370 17.26 19.97 -14.03
CA LEU A 370 16.50 21.18 -14.35
C LEU A 370 16.75 22.30 -13.34
N THR A 371 16.79 21.99 -12.04
CA THR A 371 17.09 23.00 -11.01
C THR A 371 18.53 23.54 -11.08
N LYS A 372 19.49 22.74 -11.54
CA LYS A 372 20.87 23.22 -11.73
C LYS A 372 21.02 24.15 -12.92
N ASP A 373 20.24 23.92 -13.98
CA ASP A 373 20.20 24.83 -15.13
C ASP A 373 19.52 26.16 -14.77
N SER A 374 18.51 26.16 -13.88
CA SER A 374 17.88 27.39 -13.37
C SER A 374 18.81 28.24 -12.48
N VAL A 375 19.74 27.62 -11.75
CA VAL A 375 20.72 28.34 -10.91
C VAL A 375 21.83 28.97 -11.76
N ASN A 376 22.08 28.46 -12.96
CA ASN A 376 23.01 29.09 -13.90
C ASN A 376 22.42 30.31 -14.64
N GLU A 377 21.11 30.58 -14.53
CA GLU A 377 20.49 31.79 -15.10
C GLU A 377 20.57 33.02 -14.16
N GLU A 378 20.95 32.86 -12.89
CA GLU A 378 21.24 33.98 -11.97
C GLU A 378 22.73 34.40 -11.96
N VAL A 379 23.42 34.27 -13.10
CA VAL A 379 24.55 35.17 -13.33
C VAL A 379 23.93 36.54 -13.63
N LYS A 380 23.83 37.40 -12.60
CA LYS A 380 23.61 38.84 -12.78
C LYS A 380 24.73 39.39 -13.67
N LEU A 381 24.51 39.38 -14.98
CA LEU A 381 25.24 40.22 -15.90
C LEU A 381 24.74 41.65 -15.66
N ASP A 382 25.44 42.41 -14.81
CA ASP A 382 25.27 43.86 -14.71
C ASP A 382 25.78 44.49 -16.02
N PRO A 383 24.92 44.92 -16.96
CA PRO A 383 25.37 45.34 -18.30
C PRO A 383 25.99 46.75 -18.32
N LEU A 384 26.05 47.43 -17.17
CA LEU A 384 26.43 48.83 -17.03
C LEU A 384 27.61 49.06 -16.07
N GLY A 385 28.10 48.01 -15.40
CA GLY A 385 29.23 48.07 -14.46
C GLY A 385 30.42 47.19 -14.84
N GLY A 386 30.34 46.48 -15.97
CA GLY A 386 31.43 45.66 -16.47
C GLY A 386 32.57 46.53 -16.96
N GLN A 387 33.73 46.44 -16.30
CA GLN A 387 34.98 46.95 -16.86
C GLN A 387 35.16 46.33 -18.26
N SER A 388 35.62 47.13 -19.21
CA SER A 388 35.77 46.64 -20.57
C SER A 388 36.68 45.39 -20.55
N LEU A 389 36.36 44.36 -21.36
CA LEU A 389 37.19 43.15 -21.48
C LEU A 389 38.68 43.49 -21.71
N HIS A 390 38.93 44.64 -22.31
CA HIS A 390 40.26 45.18 -22.53
C HIS A 390 40.96 45.61 -21.21
N GLU A 391 40.27 46.27 -20.28
CA GLU A 391 40.81 46.63 -18.97
C GLU A 391 41.07 45.42 -18.06
N GLU A 392 40.23 44.38 -18.12
CA GLU A 392 40.49 43.11 -17.41
C GLU A 392 41.71 42.38 -17.99
N LEU A 393 41.83 42.33 -19.32
CA LEU A 393 43.01 41.75 -19.97
C LEU A 393 44.27 42.55 -19.69
N GLU A 394 44.19 43.89 -19.64
CA GLU A 394 45.31 44.78 -19.34
C GLU A 394 45.73 44.66 -17.86
N SER A 395 44.79 44.54 -16.93
CA SER A 395 45.09 44.33 -15.51
C SER A 395 45.71 42.95 -15.25
N ALA A 396 45.17 41.89 -15.85
CA ALA A 396 45.74 40.55 -15.81
C ALA A 396 47.15 40.50 -16.44
N ALA A 397 47.35 41.21 -17.57
CA ALA A 397 48.66 41.32 -18.20
C ALA A 397 49.67 42.09 -17.34
N LYS A 398 49.23 43.14 -16.62
CA LYS A 398 50.07 43.87 -15.66
C LYS A 398 50.46 42.98 -14.48
N GLU A 399 49.52 42.22 -13.92
CA GLU A 399 49.81 41.28 -12.83
C GLU A 399 50.79 40.18 -13.26
N LEU A 400 50.61 39.62 -14.46
CA LEU A 400 51.54 38.64 -15.02
C LEU A 400 52.93 39.23 -15.26
N LYS A 401 53.02 40.47 -15.76
CA LYS A 401 54.31 41.17 -15.92
C LYS A 401 54.99 41.42 -14.57
N ILE A 402 54.24 41.74 -13.53
CA ILE A 402 54.78 41.93 -12.17
C ILE A 402 55.30 40.60 -11.62
N LYS A 403 54.52 39.51 -11.78
CA LYS A 403 54.95 38.15 -11.38
C LYS A 403 56.18 37.70 -12.16
N GLN A 404 56.22 37.91 -13.47
CA GLN A 404 57.40 37.61 -14.30
C GLN A 404 58.61 38.43 -13.89
N LYS A 405 58.47 39.74 -13.61
CA LYS A 405 59.59 40.55 -13.12
C LYS A 405 60.11 40.05 -11.76
N ALA A 406 59.21 39.69 -10.86
CA ALA A 406 59.59 39.13 -9.56
C ALA A 406 60.30 37.77 -9.69
N GLU A 407 59.84 36.89 -10.59
CA GLU A 407 60.53 35.64 -10.90
C GLU A 407 61.87 35.86 -11.60
N LEU A 408 61.97 36.83 -12.50
CA LEU A 408 63.22 37.16 -13.21
C LEU A 408 64.24 37.79 -12.25
N GLU A 409 63.81 38.58 -11.27
CA GLU A 409 64.69 39.06 -10.18
C GLU A 409 65.13 37.94 -9.24
N LYS A 410 64.26 36.95 -8.97
CA LYS A 410 64.66 35.72 -8.25
C LYS A 410 65.71 34.94 -9.05
N LEU A 411 65.47 34.73 -10.34
CA LEU A 411 66.41 34.02 -11.24
C LEU A 411 67.74 34.76 -11.42
N LYS A 412 67.74 36.10 -11.42
CA LYS A 412 68.99 36.90 -11.45
C LYS A 412 69.78 36.85 -10.15
N LYS A 413 69.12 36.60 -9.02
CA LYS A 413 69.79 36.40 -7.71
C LYS A 413 70.33 34.98 -7.56
N GLU A 414 69.83 34.03 -8.33
CA GLU A 414 70.36 32.67 -8.38
C GLU A 414 71.62 32.63 -9.26
N ASN A 415 72.74 32.19 -8.68
CA ASN A 415 73.99 32.02 -9.42
C ASN A 415 73.86 30.81 -10.36
N LEU A 416 73.53 31.07 -11.62
CA LEU A 416 73.40 30.06 -12.70
C LEU A 416 74.75 29.61 -13.28
N GLU A 417 75.86 30.22 -12.85
CA GLU A 417 77.22 29.87 -13.30
C GLU A 417 77.60 28.41 -12.98
N GLN A 418 77.02 27.84 -11.92
CA GLN A 418 77.20 26.44 -11.52
C GLN A 418 76.53 25.43 -12.49
N TYR A 419 75.70 25.89 -13.43
CA TYR A 419 75.08 25.07 -14.48
C TYR A 419 75.61 25.41 -15.88
N ALA A 420 76.60 26.30 -16.00
CA ALA A 420 77.21 26.66 -17.27
C ALA A 420 78.06 25.49 -17.81
N ILE A 421 77.59 24.84 -18.86
CA ILE A 421 78.36 23.82 -19.58
C ILE A 421 79.41 24.56 -20.43
N LYS A 422 80.67 24.61 -19.97
CA LYS A 422 81.78 25.14 -20.77
C LYS A 422 82.12 24.14 -21.89
N GLY A 423 82.04 24.58 -23.14
CA GLY A 423 82.57 23.86 -24.30
C GLY A 423 82.83 24.85 -25.43
N SER A 424 83.99 24.76 -26.06
CA SER A 424 84.34 25.63 -27.21
C SER A 424 83.58 25.20 -28.47
N GLU A 425 83.28 26.12 -29.40
CA GLU A 425 82.55 25.80 -30.65
C GLU A 425 83.20 24.65 -31.45
N ALA A 426 84.52 24.47 -31.32
CA ALA A 426 85.26 23.36 -31.93
C ALA A 426 84.97 21.98 -31.31
N GLU A 427 84.72 21.91 -29.99
CA GLU A 427 84.39 20.66 -29.30
C GLU A 427 82.95 20.21 -29.62
N TRP A 428 82.02 21.17 -29.66
CA TRP A 428 80.62 20.92 -30.01
C TRP A 428 80.45 20.41 -31.45
N THR A 429 81.19 20.99 -32.40
CA THR A 429 81.16 20.56 -33.81
C THR A 429 81.77 19.16 -34.01
N SER A 430 82.78 18.78 -33.23
CA SER A 430 83.32 17.40 -33.24
C SER A 430 82.34 16.38 -32.64
N ALA A 431 81.63 16.74 -31.56
CA ALA A 431 80.68 15.85 -30.89
C ALA A 431 79.39 15.62 -31.69
N LEU A 432 78.97 16.62 -32.49
CA LEU A 432 77.77 16.55 -33.34
C LEU A 432 78.00 15.91 -34.73
N SER A 433 79.24 15.84 -35.21
CA SER A 433 79.56 15.32 -36.56
C SER A 433 79.85 13.81 -36.61
N ALA A 434 79.95 13.13 -35.47
CA ALA A 434 80.15 11.68 -35.40
C ALA A 434 78.89 10.90 -35.81
N LYS A 435 78.83 10.44 -37.07
CA LYS A 435 77.82 9.50 -37.59
C LYS A 435 77.95 8.11 -36.96
N GLN A 436 77.62 7.93 -35.69
CA GLN A 436 77.27 6.61 -35.14
C GLN A 436 76.12 6.72 -34.13
N SER A 437 75.09 5.92 -34.35
CA SER A 437 73.86 5.83 -33.57
C SER A 437 74.12 5.48 -32.10
N LYS A 438 74.06 6.46 -31.20
CA LYS A 438 73.73 6.28 -29.77
C LYS A 438 73.34 7.64 -29.16
N LYS A 439 72.18 7.68 -28.51
CA LYS A 439 71.47 8.88 -28.00
C LYS A 439 72.09 9.55 -26.75
N LEU A 440 73.41 9.43 -26.54
CA LEU A 440 74.07 10.03 -25.36
C LEU A 440 75.37 10.72 -25.77
N ILE A 441 75.41 12.05 -25.60
CA ILE A 441 76.60 12.90 -25.79
C ILE A 441 77.04 13.33 -24.38
N SER A 442 78.29 13.07 -24.02
CA SER A 442 78.87 13.38 -22.70
C SER A 442 79.91 14.49 -22.85
N ILE A 443 79.73 15.59 -22.12
CA ILE A 443 80.65 16.73 -22.07
C ILE A 443 81.02 16.96 -20.60
N LYS A 444 82.29 17.26 -20.31
CA LYS A 444 82.79 17.40 -18.93
C LYS A 444 82.32 18.72 -18.32
N THR A 445 81.55 18.65 -17.24
CA THR A 445 81.23 19.81 -16.39
C THR A 445 82.30 19.97 -15.30
N GLY A 446 82.84 21.18 -15.14
CA GLY A 446 83.87 21.49 -14.16
C GLY A 446 83.32 21.67 -12.74
N GLU A 447 84.05 21.10 -11.78
CA GLU A 447 83.96 21.22 -10.32
C GLU A 447 82.94 20.38 -9.53
N LYS A 448 83.42 19.94 -8.36
CA LYS A 448 82.96 18.81 -7.55
C LYS A 448 82.02 19.33 -6.44
N ARG A 449 80.82 18.76 -6.30
CA ARG A 449 79.83 19.14 -5.25
C ARG A 449 80.43 19.06 -3.84
N ALA A 450 80.33 20.15 -3.08
CA ALA A 450 80.51 20.16 -1.64
C ALA A 450 79.17 19.88 -0.93
N SER A 451 79.22 19.03 0.09
CA SER A 451 78.12 18.62 0.96
C SER A 451 77.95 19.54 2.17
N GLY A 452 76.71 19.92 2.54
CA GLY A 452 76.35 20.31 3.92
C GLY A 452 75.28 21.39 4.10
N ALA A 453 74.19 21.02 4.81
CA ALA A 453 73.24 21.83 5.62
C ALA A 453 72.40 22.92 4.90
N ASP A 454 71.12 23.19 5.17
CA ASP A 454 70.17 22.77 6.21
C ASP A 454 68.71 23.02 5.72
N ASP A 455 67.78 22.57 6.55
CA ASP A 455 66.35 22.31 6.47
C ASP A 455 65.30 23.27 5.83
N SER A 456 64.13 22.65 5.59
CA SER A 456 62.76 23.17 5.51
C SER A 456 62.21 23.71 4.17
N ILE A 457 61.24 22.99 3.59
CA ILE A 457 59.80 23.33 3.62
C ILE A 457 58.99 22.21 2.97
N GLN A 458 57.88 21.90 3.64
CA GLN A 458 56.94 20.81 3.42
C GLN A 458 56.20 20.89 2.08
N GLU A 459 55.94 19.73 1.46
CA GLU A 459 54.82 19.59 0.53
C GLU A 459 54.04 18.30 0.82
N SER A 460 52.73 18.48 0.80
CA SER A 460 51.71 17.64 1.41
C SER A 460 51.03 16.72 0.41
N GLU A 461 50.62 15.54 0.90
CA GLU A 461 49.56 14.65 0.38
C GLU A 461 49.85 13.88 -0.93
N LYS A 462 49.46 12.62 -1.14
CA LYS A 462 48.69 11.60 -0.41
C LYS A 462 48.91 10.28 -1.15
N LYS A 463 49.02 9.14 -0.45
CA LYS A 463 48.32 7.87 -0.81
C LYS A 463 48.49 6.77 0.26
N HIS A 464 47.34 6.25 0.67
CA HIS A 464 47.03 4.87 1.10
C HIS A 464 48.09 3.82 0.67
N THR A 465 48.46 2.76 1.41
CA THR A 465 47.70 1.91 2.33
C THR A 465 48.63 0.86 2.96
N LYS A 466 48.19 0.30 4.10
CA LYS A 466 48.44 -1.08 4.61
C LYS A 466 49.82 -1.42 5.19
N LYS A 467 49.89 -1.57 6.52
CA LYS A 467 49.82 -2.87 7.24
C LYS A 467 50.15 -2.70 8.74
N LYS A 468 49.20 -3.05 9.60
CA LYS A 468 49.47 -3.45 10.99
C LYS A 468 50.07 -4.86 10.98
N LYS A 469 51.26 -5.02 11.57
CA LYS A 469 51.64 -6.22 12.34
C LYS A 469 52.65 -5.79 13.42
N LYS A 470 52.20 -5.87 14.67
CA LYS A 470 53.04 -5.87 15.88
C LYS A 470 53.97 -7.08 15.86
N LYS A 471 55.21 -6.90 16.30
CA LYS A 471 55.92 -7.83 17.20
C LYS A 471 57.06 -7.10 17.92
N HIS A 472 57.04 -7.24 19.25
CA HIS A 472 58.11 -7.11 20.26
C HIS A 472 59.03 -5.89 20.21
N THR A 473 59.23 -5.18 21.32
CA THR A 473 59.48 -5.64 22.69
C THR A 473 58.65 -4.92 23.75
#